data_AF-A0A978SE20-F1
#
_entry.id   AF-A0A978SE20-F1
#
_cell.length_a   1.000
_cell.length_b   1.000
_cell.length_c   1.000
_cell.angle_alpha   90.00
_cell.angle_beta   90.00
_cell.angle_gamma   90.00
#
_symmetry.space_group_name_H-M   'P 1'
#
loop_
_entity.id
_entity.type
_entity.pdbx_description
1 polymer ?
#
loop_
_entity_poly.entity_id
_entity_poly.type
_entity_poly.pdbx_seq_one_letter_code
_entity_poly.pdbx_strand_id
1 'polypeptide(L)'
;MLQRTFYQIKRSWLSRRNQRNRGFTLLELLISMFIGSLIVVTMLSLVLEISESDRKDAARTEVQRDMQLAMNYIAQDLREAVFVYDGRCLGSTPLGNATTDYATFCPGLLNHLPSGWNGNMSEINKTGGAFTPLLAFWKPEELPQAVLDACATAAKNTGGASPTEAIIDLVNNKGIPCISGRSYTLIVYGLDTRNPSNLWKGRARLSRYRLSQFSESFDPANPTTNTGWVNPKETVTSGFLQWPYIVDVNTGSPANAQGSNRPTGSPEALVDFVDNGLPTSRTPKAEPPACANPASGLQTVPTFPFTDVNNQFPASAAIPGLFACVRGNLYTSTALPATEQTVNQEVQVTLIGNVDGRGGFPIKNTGNYSVSGRVFPLQTRIMTRGILEKGSD
;
A
#
# COMPACT_ATOMS: atom_id res chain seq x y z
N MET A 1 -52.57 -65.16 10.04
CA MET A 1 -52.73 -64.34 11.26
C MET A 1 -52.52 -62.84 10.97
N LEU A 2 -53.01 -62.33 9.83
CA LEU A 2 -52.75 -60.95 9.34
C LEU A 2 -53.99 -60.33 8.66
N GLN A 3 -55.20 -60.69 9.12
CA GLN A 3 -56.46 -60.24 8.50
C GLN A 3 -57.48 -59.67 9.49
N ARG A 4 -57.15 -59.55 10.77
CA ARG A 4 -58.09 -59.06 11.81
C ARG A 4 -57.83 -57.64 12.34
N THR A 5 -56.73 -56.99 11.96
CA THR A 5 -56.35 -55.66 12.49
C THR A 5 -56.79 -54.47 11.63
N PHE A 6 -57.21 -54.66 10.37
CA PHE A 6 -57.66 -53.55 9.51
C PHE A 6 -59.14 -53.16 9.69
N TYR A 7 -59.97 -54.01 10.31
CA TYR A 7 -61.41 -53.75 10.40
C TYR A 7 -61.82 -52.85 11.58
N GLN A 8 -60.91 -52.59 12.54
CA GLN A 8 -61.20 -51.69 13.66
C GLN A 8 -60.82 -50.22 13.40
N ILE A 9 -59.99 -49.91 12.40
CA ILE A 9 -59.64 -48.53 12.06
C ILE A 9 -60.74 -47.88 11.19
N LYS A 10 -61.54 -48.66 10.45
CA LYS A 10 -62.64 -48.14 9.62
C LYS A 10 -63.90 -47.78 10.40
N ARG A 11 -64.04 -48.18 11.67
CA ARG A 11 -65.24 -47.91 12.48
C ARG A 11 -65.14 -46.65 13.35
N SER A 12 -63.94 -46.12 13.58
CA SER A 12 -63.76 -44.84 14.29
C SER A 12 -63.98 -43.60 13.40
N TRP A 13 -64.10 -43.77 12.08
CA TRP A 13 -64.22 -42.68 11.10
C TRP A 13 -65.64 -42.28 10.71
N LEU A 14 -66.69 -42.95 11.24
CA LEU A 14 -68.08 -42.72 10.83
C LEU A 14 -69.00 -42.19 11.95
N SER A 15 -68.48 -41.80 13.11
CA SER A 15 -69.27 -41.19 14.20
C SER A 15 -68.78 -39.79 14.59
N ARG A 16 -68.65 -38.90 13.60
CA ARG A 16 -68.59 -37.44 13.82
C ARG A 16 -69.30 -36.69 12.69
N ARG A 17 -70.56 -37.02 12.45
CA ARG A 17 -71.46 -36.20 11.61
C ARG A 17 -72.61 -35.67 12.46
N ASN A 18 -72.25 -34.79 13.39
CA ASN A 18 -73.14 -33.76 13.93
C ASN A 18 -72.29 -32.67 14.57
N GLN A 19 -71.39 -32.07 13.78
CA GLN A 19 -70.74 -30.82 14.19
C GLN A 19 -71.82 -29.74 14.13
N ARG A 20 -72.36 -29.41 15.30
CA ARG A 20 -72.97 -28.10 15.56
C ARG A 20 -72.06 -27.07 14.91
N ASN A 21 -72.62 -26.25 14.01
CA ASN A 21 -71.99 -25.02 13.53
C ASN A 21 -71.76 -24.11 14.75
N ARG A 22 -70.71 -24.37 15.51
CA ARG A 22 -70.16 -23.46 16.49
C ARG A 22 -69.28 -22.52 15.69
N GLY A 23 -69.84 -21.39 15.30
CA GLY A 23 -69.04 -20.28 14.78
C GLY A 23 -67.94 -19.96 15.78
N PHE A 24 -66.78 -19.55 15.28
CA PHE A 24 -65.69 -19.07 16.13
C PHE A 24 -66.22 -17.96 17.03
N THR A 25 -65.89 -18.06 18.31
CA THR A 25 -66.18 -16.95 19.22
C THR A 25 -65.29 -15.76 18.83
N LEU A 26 -65.82 -14.54 18.93
CA LEU A 26 -65.06 -13.32 18.63
C LEU A 26 -63.74 -13.27 19.45
N LEU A 27 -63.76 -13.83 20.66
CA LEU A 27 -62.59 -13.97 21.53
C LEU A 27 -61.52 -14.91 20.95
N GLU A 28 -61.88 -16.07 20.40
CA GLU A 28 -60.91 -16.99 19.75
C GLU A 28 -60.23 -16.32 18.56
N LEU A 29 -60.97 -15.55 17.76
CA LEU A 29 -60.40 -14.79 16.66
C LEU A 29 -59.43 -13.72 17.17
N LEU A 30 -59.78 -13.00 18.24
CA LEU A 30 -58.93 -12.00 18.86
C LEU A 30 -57.62 -12.62 19.40
N ILE A 31 -57.70 -13.75 20.09
CA ILE A 31 -56.52 -14.45 20.62
C ILE A 31 -55.65 -14.97 19.48
N SER A 32 -56.25 -15.55 18.43
CA SER A 32 -55.50 -16.06 17.27
C SER A 32 -54.76 -14.94 16.52
N MET A 33 -55.39 -13.76 16.36
CA MET A 33 -54.76 -12.58 15.76
C MET A 33 -53.61 -12.06 16.62
N PHE A 34 -53.78 -12.06 17.95
CA PHE A 34 -52.75 -11.64 18.89
C PHE A 34 -51.53 -12.58 18.88
N ILE A 35 -51.75 -13.89 18.89
CA ILE A 35 -50.64 -14.87 18.81
C ILE A 35 -49.97 -14.79 17.43
N GLY A 36 -50.76 -14.65 16.36
CA GLY A 36 -50.25 -14.49 15.01
C GLY A 36 -49.37 -13.25 14.84
N SER A 37 -49.79 -12.11 15.40
CA SER A 37 -48.99 -10.87 15.34
C SER A 37 -47.68 -11.00 16.12
N LEU A 38 -47.70 -11.66 17.27
CA LEU A 38 -46.49 -11.91 18.07
C LEU A 38 -45.48 -12.75 17.28
N ILE A 39 -45.93 -13.83 16.62
CA ILE A 39 -45.05 -14.66 15.78
C ILE A 39 -44.46 -13.85 14.62
N VAL A 40 -45.28 -13.07 13.90
CA VAL A 40 -44.80 -12.25 12.77
C VAL A 40 -43.75 -11.23 13.22
N VAL A 41 -43.95 -10.58 14.37
CA VAL A 41 -42.97 -9.63 14.94
C VAL A 41 -41.64 -10.33 15.24
N THR A 42 -41.68 -11.53 15.85
CA THR A 42 -40.45 -12.28 16.15
C THR A 42 -39.71 -12.72 14.89
N MET A 43 -40.43 -13.21 13.87
CA MET A 43 -39.82 -13.59 12.59
C MET A 43 -39.21 -12.39 11.86
N LEU A 44 -39.90 -11.25 11.89
CA LEU A 44 -39.39 -10.02 11.27
C LEU A 44 -38.09 -9.56 11.94
N SER A 45 -38.02 -9.60 13.27
CA SER A 45 -36.79 -9.25 14.00
C SER A 45 -35.60 -10.12 13.59
N LEU A 46 -35.81 -11.44 13.48
CA LEU A 46 -34.78 -12.38 13.08
C LEU A 46 -34.28 -12.10 11.64
N VAL A 47 -35.19 -11.82 10.71
CA VAL A 47 -34.81 -11.50 9.32
C VAL A 47 -33.97 -10.22 9.24
N LEU A 48 -34.28 -9.22 10.07
CA LEU A 48 -33.48 -7.99 10.12
C LEU A 48 -32.06 -8.27 10.61
N GLU A 49 -31.90 -9.10 11.63
CA GLU A 49 -30.59 -9.50 12.16
C GLU A 49 -29.76 -10.27 11.11
N ILE A 50 -30.37 -11.22 10.39
CA ILE A 50 -29.70 -11.95 9.30
C ILE A 50 -29.30 -10.98 8.18
N SER A 51 -30.20 -10.10 7.76
CA SER A 51 -29.90 -9.14 6.68
C SER A 51 -28.78 -8.17 7.06
N GLU A 52 -28.71 -7.74 8.32
CA GLU A 52 -27.62 -6.91 8.81
C GLU A 52 -26.29 -7.69 8.85
N SER A 53 -26.33 -8.96 9.27
CA SER A 53 -25.16 -9.84 9.24
C SER A 53 -24.64 -10.04 7.82
N ASP A 54 -25.53 -10.36 6.87
CA ASP A 54 -25.17 -10.58 5.46
C ASP A 54 -24.51 -9.33 4.86
N ARG A 55 -25.04 -8.14 5.17
CA ARG A 55 -24.42 -6.88 4.73
C ARG A 55 -23.03 -6.69 5.31
N LYS A 56 -22.84 -7.00 6.58
CA LYS A 56 -21.53 -6.87 7.25
C LYS A 56 -20.52 -7.87 6.70
N ASP A 57 -20.93 -9.11 6.46
CA ASP A 57 -20.07 -10.16 5.94
C ASP A 57 -19.71 -9.92 4.48
N ALA A 58 -20.65 -9.42 3.67
CA ALA A 58 -20.38 -8.97 2.31
C ALA A 58 -19.35 -7.83 2.30
N ALA A 59 -19.52 -6.80 3.14
CA ALA A 59 -18.58 -5.67 3.23
C ALA A 59 -17.17 -6.12 3.63
N ARG A 60 -17.03 -7.05 4.58
CA ARG A 60 -15.73 -7.61 4.98
C ARG A 60 -15.08 -8.43 3.86
N THR A 61 -15.87 -9.27 3.19
CA THR A 61 -15.38 -10.11 2.08
C THR A 61 -14.89 -9.26 0.92
N GLU A 62 -15.62 -8.19 0.58
CA GLU A 62 -15.23 -7.25 -0.47
C GLU A 62 -13.92 -6.53 -0.12
N VAL A 63 -13.82 -5.95 1.07
CA VAL A 63 -12.58 -5.28 1.49
C VAL A 63 -11.41 -6.26 1.56
N GLN A 64 -11.60 -7.50 2.02
CA GLN A 64 -10.54 -8.51 2.00
C GLN A 64 -10.07 -8.83 0.58
N ARG A 65 -10.99 -8.96 -0.38
CA ARG A 65 -10.65 -9.17 -1.80
C ARG A 65 -9.85 -8.00 -2.35
N ASP A 66 -10.29 -6.77 -2.09
CA ASP A 66 -9.62 -5.56 -2.57
C ASP A 66 -8.21 -5.42 -1.94
N MET A 67 -8.08 -5.71 -0.65
CA MET A 67 -6.77 -5.74 0.04
C MET A 67 -5.85 -6.81 -0.56
N GLN A 68 -6.36 -7.99 -0.91
CA GLN A 68 -5.55 -9.05 -1.55
C GLN A 68 -5.06 -8.62 -2.94
N LEU A 69 -5.91 -7.96 -3.74
CA LEU A 69 -5.50 -7.42 -5.04
C LEU A 69 -4.42 -6.34 -4.88
N ALA A 70 -4.61 -5.40 -3.95
CA ALA A 70 -3.62 -4.37 -3.66
C ALA A 70 -2.29 -4.97 -3.15
N MET A 71 -2.35 -5.97 -2.27
CA MET A 71 -1.16 -6.66 -1.76
C MET A 71 -0.41 -7.41 -2.87
N ASN A 72 -1.13 -8.09 -3.76
CA ASN A 72 -0.53 -8.78 -4.91
C ASN A 72 0.18 -7.79 -5.83
N TYR A 73 -0.41 -6.62 -6.04
CA TYR A 73 0.16 -5.56 -6.85
C TYR A 73 1.45 -4.98 -6.22
N ILE A 74 1.44 -4.66 -4.92
CA ILE A 74 2.65 -4.24 -4.17
C ILE A 74 3.73 -5.33 -4.25
N ALA A 75 3.35 -6.59 -4.04
CA ALA A 75 4.30 -7.70 -4.07
C ALA A 75 4.91 -7.90 -5.47
N GLN A 76 4.15 -7.67 -6.54
CA GLN A 76 4.66 -7.71 -7.91
C GLN A 76 5.69 -6.60 -8.14
N ASP A 77 5.36 -5.35 -7.79
CA ASP A 77 6.31 -4.24 -7.95
C ASP A 77 7.59 -4.45 -7.12
N LEU A 78 7.46 -5.00 -5.90
CA LEU A 78 8.62 -5.31 -5.05
C LEU A 78 9.50 -6.43 -5.59
N ARG A 79 8.95 -7.41 -6.33
CA ARG A 79 9.77 -8.46 -6.97
C ARG A 79 10.69 -7.89 -8.06
N GLU A 80 10.29 -6.78 -8.67
CA GLU A 80 11.06 -6.06 -9.68
C GLU A 80 11.96 -4.97 -9.08
N ALA A 81 11.86 -4.72 -7.77
CA ALA A 81 12.63 -3.67 -7.12
C ALA A 81 14.13 -3.97 -7.13
N VAL A 82 14.90 -2.93 -7.46
CA VAL A 82 16.38 -2.92 -7.42
C VAL A 82 16.88 -2.44 -6.08
N PHE A 83 16.19 -1.46 -5.48
CA PHE A 83 16.56 -0.86 -4.21
C PHE A 83 15.33 -0.38 -3.46
N VAL A 84 15.24 -0.72 -2.17
CA VAL A 84 14.13 -0.38 -1.29
C VAL A 84 14.64 0.50 -0.14
N TYR A 85 13.99 1.64 0.07
CA TYR A 85 14.32 2.56 1.17
C TYR A 85 13.76 2.03 2.49
N ASP A 86 14.54 2.16 3.55
CA ASP A 86 14.05 1.91 4.91
C ASP A 86 13.37 3.16 5.49
N GLY A 87 12.78 3.00 6.69
CA GLY A 87 12.03 4.09 7.32
C GLY A 87 12.89 5.28 7.70
N ARG A 88 14.17 5.05 8.01
CA ARG A 88 15.10 6.10 8.41
C ARG A 88 15.36 7.03 7.22
N CYS A 89 15.56 6.45 6.04
CA CYS A 89 15.73 7.20 4.80
C CYS A 89 14.46 7.80 4.22
N LEU A 90 13.30 7.21 4.51
CA LEU A 90 12.03 7.69 3.98
C LEU A 90 11.59 9.03 4.61
N GLY A 91 12.12 9.36 5.80
CA GLY A 91 11.81 10.60 6.52
C GLY A 91 12.38 11.87 5.87
N SER A 92 12.22 13.01 6.56
CA SER A 92 12.78 14.31 6.17
C SER A 92 14.16 14.60 6.76
N THR A 93 14.67 13.75 7.65
CA THR A 93 15.97 13.99 8.30
C THR A 93 17.05 13.26 7.53
N PRO A 94 18.09 13.96 7.02
CA PRO A 94 19.22 13.30 6.40
C PRO A 94 19.95 12.36 7.38
N LEU A 95 20.48 11.25 6.87
CA LEU A 95 21.35 10.33 7.60
C LEU A 95 22.76 10.39 7.00
N GLY A 96 23.77 10.50 7.87
CA GLY A 96 25.16 10.66 7.44
C GLY A 96 25.45 12.06 6.90
N ASN A 97 26.68 12.26 6.43
CA ASN A 97 27.15 13.52 5.88
C ASN A 97 27.50 13.32 4.41
N ALA A 98 26.90 14.13 3.53
CA ALA A 98 27.11 14.02 2.10
C ALA A 98 28.60 14.14 1.72
N THR A 99 29.37 14.98 2.41
CA THR A 99 30.76 15.28 2.08
C THR A 99 31.76 14.26 2.61
N THR A 100 31.52 13.70 3.81
CA THR A 100 32.48 12.78 4.46
C THR A 100 32.09 11.31 4.34
N ASP A 101 30.80 11.00 4.18
CA ASP A 101 30.27 9.63 4.28
C ASP A 101 29.27 9.31 3.15
N TYR A 102 29.55 9.81 1.94
CA TYR A 102 28.62 9.75 0.81
C TYR A 102 28.08 8.33 0.52
N ALA A 103 28.92 7.29 0.67
CA ALA A 103 28.52 5.90 0.45
C ALA A 103 27.36 5.43 1.36
N THR A 104 27.19 6.05 2.53
CA THR A 104 26.09 5.77 3.48
C THR A 104 25.12 6.93 3.65
N PHE A 105 25.35 8.03 2.93
CA PHE A 105 24.55 9.23 3.00
C PHE A 105 23.15 9.00 2.45
N CYS A 106 22.17 9.48 3.18
CA CYS A 106 20.79 9.53 2.73
C CYS A 106 20.21 10.91 2.98
N PRO A 107 19.67 11.59 1.96
CA PRO A 107 19.22 12.97 2.12
C PRO A 107 17.84 13.12 2.80
N GLY A 108 17.18 12.03 3.13
CA GLY A 108 15.78 12.02 3.55
C GLY A 108 14.86 12.19 2.35
N LEU A 109 14.34 11.06 1.84
CA LEU A 109 13.63 10.98 0.56
C LEU A 109 12.44 11.94 0.49
N LEU A 110 11.75 12.17 1.60
CA LEU A 110 10.60 13.07 1.66
C LEU A 110 10.92 14.50 1.20
N ASN A 111 12.16 14.98 1.40
CA ASN A 111 12.57 16.31 0.98
C ASN A 111 12.66 16.46 -0.55
N HIS A 112 12.63 15.34 -1.27
CA HIS A 112 12.83 15.26 -2.71
C HIS A 112 11.62 14.69 -3.45
N LEU A 113 10.53 14.46 -2.72
CA LEU A 113 9.23 14.04 -3.23
C LEU A 113 8.32 15.26 -3.43
N PRO A 114 7.16 15.10 -4.10
CA PRO A 114 6.24 16.22 -4.35
C PRO A 114 5.92 17.02 -3.08
N SER A 115 5.82 18.34 -3.24
CA SER A 115 5.52 19.22 -2.11
C SER A 115 4.14 18.94 -1.52
N GLY A 116 3.99 19.17 -0.22
CA GLY A 116 2.73 18.92 0.50
C GLY A 116 2.51 17.47 0.91
N TRP A 117 3.50 16.58 0.73
CA TRP A 117 3.49 15.26 1.36
C TRP A 117 3.93 15.35 2.82
N ASN A 118 3.39 14.48 3.65
CA ASN A 118 3.63 14.49 5.09
C ASN A 118 4.56 13.35 5.51
N GLY A 119 5.61 13.68 6.25
CA GLY A 119 6.51 12.70 6.88
C GLY A 119 6.17 12.43 8.33
N ASN A 120 5.28 13.21 8.92
CA ASN A 120 4.98 13.13 10.33
C ASN A 120 3.81 12.17 10.55
N MET A 121 4.13 10.98 11.05
CA MET A 121 3.13 9.95 11.37
C MET A 121 2.11 10.40 12.43
N SER A 122 2.44 11.40 13.26
CA SER A 122 1.49 12.01 14.21
C SER A 122 0.37 12.81 13.53
N GLU A 123 0.50 13.08 12.23
CA GLU A 123 -0.45 13.88 11.46
C GLU A 123 -1.34 13.06 10.53
N ILE A 124 -1.12 11.74 10.41
CA ILE A 124 -1.98 10.83 9.61
C ILE A 124 -3.46 10.94 10.04
N ASN A 125 -3.71 11.19 11.32
CA ASN A 125 -5.05 11.28 11.91
C ASN A 125 -5.66 12.69 11.89
N LYS A 126 -4.97 13.71 11.37
CA LYS A 126 -5.54 15.07 11.29
C LYS A 126 -6.46 15.18 10.07
N THR A 127 -7.65 15.74 10.25
CA THR A 127 -8.60 16.03 9.17
C THR A 127 -7.98 17.00 8.17
N GLY A 128 -7.97 16.65 6.87
CA GLY A 128 -7.21 17.35 5.83
C GLY A 128 -5.75 16.90 5.68
N GLY A 129 -5.38 15.78 6.31
CA GLY A 129 -4.02 15.26 6.38
C GLY A 129 -3.44 14.89 5.02
N ALA A 130 -2.15 15.13 4.82
CA ALA A 130 -1.44 14.96 3.55
C ALA A 130 -1.07 13.50 3.24
N PHE A 131 -0.73 13.23 1.97
CA PHE A 131 -0.23 11.91 1.55
C PHE A 131 1.02 11.54 2.37
N THR A 132 0.99 10.38 3.01
CA THR A 132 2.08 9.90 3.86
C THR A 132 2.78 8.71 3.21
N PRO A 133 4.04 8.84 2.77
CA PRO A 133 4.77 7.74 2.16
C PRO A 133 5.17 6.72 3.24
N LEU A 134 4.99 5.43 2.91
CA LEU A 134 5.23 4.31 3.84
C LEU A 134 6.15 3.24 3.27
N LEU A 135 6.27 3.18 1.93
CA LEU A 135 7.18 2.29 1.24
C LEU A 135 7.65 3.00 -0.04
N ALA A 136 8.96 3.07 -0.24
CA ALA A 136 9.55 3.61 -1.46
C ALA A 136 10.64 2.68 -1.99
N PHE A 137 10.70 2.53 -3.30
CA PHE A 137 11.74 1.72 -3.95
C PHE A 137 11.89 2.09 -5.42
N TRP A 138 13.06 1.76 -5.96
CA TRP A 138 13.36 1.86 -7.38
C TRP A 138 13.12 0.53 -8.06
N LYS A 139 12.47 0.56 -9.23
CA LYS A 139 12.38 -0.60 -10.12
C LYS A 139 12.69 -0.19 -11.56
N PRO A 140 13.20 -1.10 -12.41
CA PRO A 140 13.36 -0.81 -13.83
C PRO A 140 12.00 -0.93 -14.51
N GLU A 141 11.65 0.06 -15.31
CA GLU A 141 10.42 0.08 -16.10
C GLU A 141 10.78 0.21 -17.58
N GLU A 142 9.95 -0.35 -18.45
CA GLU A 142 10.13 -0.22 -19.89
C GLU A 142 9.93 1.23 -20.31
N LEU A 143 10.73 1.67 -21.28
CA LEU A 143 10.59 3.01 -21.83
C LEU A 143 9.23 3.14 -22.53
N PRO A 144 8.58 4.32 -22.49
CA PRO A 144 7.36 4.56 -23.26
C PRO A 144 7.55 4.23 -24.74
N GLN A 145 6.51 3.72 -25.40
CA GLN A 145 6.60 3.28 -26.80
C GLN A 145 7.14 4.38 -27.73
N ALA A 146 6.74 5.64 -27.52
CA ALA A 146 7.23 6.79 -28.27
C ALA A 146 8.77 6.97 -28.18
N VAL A 147 9.37 6.66 -27.01
CA VAL A 147 10.82 6.69 -26.81
C VAL A 147 11.48 5.52 -27.53
N LEU A 148 10.88 4.32 -27.45
CA LEU A 148 11.38 3.13 -28.16
C LEU A 148 11.34 3.32 -29.68
N ASP A 149 10.28 3.92 -30.21
CA ASP A 149 10.15 4.24 -31.63
C ASP A 149 11.17 5.28 -32.07
N ALA A 150 11.49 6.27 -31.22
CA ALA A 150 12.56 7.24 -31.46
C ALA A 150 13.93 6.56 -31.51
N CYS A 151 14.23 5.68 -30.55
CA CYS A 151 15.46 4.86 -30.57
C CYS A 151 15.54 3.98 -31.84
N ALA A 152 14.43 3.34 -32.23
CA ALA A 152 14.37 2.50 -33.43
C ALA A 152 14.51 3.31 -34.73
N THR A 153 13.97 4.53 -34.77
CA THR A 153 14.07 5.44 -35.92
C THR A 153 15.49 5.98 -36.06
N ALA A 154 16.13 6.37 -34.95
CA ALA A 154 17.54 6.75 -34.93
C ALA A 154 18.45 5.61 -35.41
N ALA A 155 18.11 4.36 -35.10
CA ALA A 155 18.83 3.18 -35.59
C ALA A 155 18.67 2.94 -37.10
N LYS A 156 17.57 3.41 -37.72
CA LYS A 156 17.22 3.16 -39.13
C LYS A 156 17.60 4.29 -40.08
N ASN A 157 17.59 5.55 -39.63
CA ASN A 157 17.83 6.75 -40.45
C ASN A 157 19.31 7.00 -40.77
N THR A 158 20.08 5.93 -40.87
CA THR A 158 21.49 5.94 -41.25
C THR A 158 21.59 5.91 -42.75
N GLY A 159 21.41 7.06 -43.40
CA GLY A 159 21.62 7.25 -44.83
C GLY A 159 23.09 7.11 -45.25
N GLY A 160 23.79 6.07 -44.80
CA GLY A 160 25.22 5.82 -45.04
C GLY A 160 26.17 6.33 -43.94
N ALA A 161 25.69 7.07 -42.94
CA ALA A 161 26.43 7.35 -41.70
C ALA A 161 26.32 6.16 -40.74
N SER A 162 27.36 5.87 -39.94
CA SER A 162 27.32 4.73 -39.02
C SER A 162 26.12 4.87 -38.06
N PRO A 163 25.31 3.80 -37.81
CA PRO A 163 24.23 3.74 -36.81
C PRO A 163 24.57 4.28 -35.43
N THR A 164 25.85 4.41 -35.16
CA THR A 164 26.41 4.92 -33.94
C THR A 164 26.08 6.39 -33.70
N GLU A 165 26.11 7.31 -34.66
CA GLU A 165 26.08 8.76 -34.35
C GLU A 165 24.72 9.28 -33.84
N ALA A 166 23.61 8.88 -34.48
CA ALA A 166 22.27 9.31 -34.06
C ALA A 166 21.84 8.66 -32.72
N ILE A 167 22.23 7.39 -32.51
CA ILE A 167 22.01 6.71 -31.22
C ILE A 167 22.91 7.32 -30.15
N ILE A 168 24.17 7.65 -30.48
CA ILE A 168 25.10 8.34 -29.58
C ILE A 168 24.53 9.68 -29.12
N ASP A 169 23.90 10.47 -30.00
CA ASP A 169 23.27 11.74 -29.59
C ASP A 169 22.13 11.51 -28.58
N LEU A 170 21.22 10.57 -28.87
CA LEU A 170 20.12 10.26 -27.96
C LEU A 170 20.63 9.72 -26.60
N VAL A 171 21.67 8.90 -26.61
CA VAL A 171 22.23 8.29 -25.39
C VAL A 171 23.07 9.30 -24.61
N ASN A 172 24.06 9.93 -25.25
CA ASN A 172 25.06 10.76 -24.58
C ASN A 172 24.57 12.20 -24.34
N ASN A 173 23.85 12.79 -25.31
CA ASN A 173 23.42 14.19 -25.20
C ASN A 173 22.01 14.32 -24.64
N LYS A 174 21.13 13.32 -24.85
CA LYS A 174 19.74 13.34 -24.37
C LYS A 174 19.46 12.37 -23.21
N GLY A 175 20.43 11.55 -22.80
CA GLY A 175 20.31 10.66 -21.63
C GLY A 175 19.26 9.55 -21.79
N ILE A 176 18.90 9.18 -23.02
CA ILE A 176 17.92 8.13 -23.30
C ILE A 176 18.62 6.77 -23.32
N PRO A 177 18.23 5.81 -22.46
CA PRO A 177 18.90 4.52 -22.40
C PRO A 177 18.38 3.55 -23.47
N CYS A 178 18.58 3.89 -24.76
CA CYS A 178 18.10 3.11 -25.90
C CYS A 178 18.62 1.66 -25.93
N ILE A 179 19.79 1.39 -25.34
CA ILE A 179 20.40 0.05 -25.31
C ILE A 179 19.70 -0.87 -24.31
N SER A 180 19.38 -0.38 -23.11
CA SER A 180 18.68 -1.20 -22.10
C SER A 180 17.19 -1.31 -22.39
N GLY A 181 16.61 -0.34 -23.12
CA GLY A 181 15.17 -0.22 -23.33
C GLY A 181 14.38 0.03 -22.03
N ARG A 182 15.09 0.35 -20.93
CA ARG A 182 14.53 0.48 -19.59
C ARG A 182 15.14 1.65 -18.84
N SER A 183 14.33 2.34 -18.06
CA SER A 183 14.77 3.39 -17.13
C SER A 183 14.35 3.05 -15.70
N TYR A 184 14.98 3.68 -14.72
CA TYR A 184 14.60 3.52 -13.33
C TYR A 184 13.43 4.43 -12.98
N THR A 185 12.42 3.83 -12.37
CA THR A 185 11.25 4.52 -11.86
C THR A 185 11.21 4.41 -10.34
N LEU A 186 11.02 5.54 -9.66
CA LEU A 186 10.77 5.56 -8.23
C LEU A 186 9.28 5.33 -7.98
N ILE A 187 8.97 4.27 -7.24
CA ILE A 187 7.62 3.93 -6.80
C ILE A 187 7.49 4.27 -5.32
N VAL A 188 6.42 4.97 -4.96
CA VAL A 188 6.11 5.29 -3.58
C VAL A 188 4.67 4.90 -3.27
N TYR A 189 4.50 4.00 -2.32
CA TYR A 189 3.20 3.70 -1.72
C TYR A 189 3.01 4.51 -0.46
N GLY A 190 1.80 5.03 -0.29
CA GLY A 190 1.44 5.80 0.89
C GLY A 190 -0.05 5.81 1.14
N LEU A 191 -0.41 6.33 2.32
CA LEU A 191 -1.80 6.54 2.70
C LEU A 191 -2.22 7.97 2.39
N ASP A 192 -3.36 8.11 1.74
CA ASP A 192 -4.05 9.39 1.54
C ASP A 192 -5.25 9.48 2.49
N THR A 193 -5.26 10.52 3.32
CA THR A 193 -6.36 10.82 4.26
C THR A 193 -7.06 12.14 3.94
N ARG A 194 -6.70 12.83 2.83
CA ARG A 194 -7.26 14.13 2.47
C ARG A 194 -8.75 14.09 2.15
N ASN A 195 -9.18 13.00 1.51
CA ASN A 195 -10.53 12.78 0.96
C ASN A 195 -11.19 14.05 0.39
N PRO A 196 -10.52 14.76 -0.54
CA PRO A 196 -11.08 15.97 -1.10
C PRO A 196 -12.42 15.62 -1.75
N SER A 197 -13.45 16.42 -1.50
CA SER A 197 -14.79 16.23 -2.06
C SER A 197 -15.48 14.90 -1.70
N ASN A 198 -15.06 14.20 -0.64
CA ASN A 198 -15.63 12.91 -0.23
C ASN A 198 -15.63 11.85 -1.35
N LEU A 199 -14.55 11.84 -2.15
CA LEU A 199 -14.34 10.89 -3.27
C LEU A 199 -14.40 9.43 -2.84
N TRP A 200 -14.03 9.10 -1.60
CA TRP A 200 -14.16 7.75 -1.04
C TRP A 200 -14.89 7.76 0.30
N LYS A 201 -15.29 6.56 0.77
CA LYS A 201 -16.01 6.38 2.04
C LYS A 201 -15.17 5.77 3.15
N GLY A 202 -14.04 5.14 2.86
CA GLY A 202 -13.17 4.59 3.90
C GLY A 202 -12.36 5.64 4.67
N ARG A 203 -11.66 5.19 5.72
CA ARG A 203 -10.86 6.07 6.60
C ARG A 203 -9.57 6.57 5.94
N ALA A 204 -8.94 5.72 5.13
CA ALA A 204 -7.79 6.07 4.31
C ALA A 204 -7.84 5.29 2.99
N ARG A 205 -7.20 5.88 2.00
CA ARG A 205 -6.97 5.28 0.69
C ARG A 205 -5.48 4.95 0.57
N LEU A 206 -5.16 3.73 0.13
CA LEU A 206 -3.82 3.41 -0.33
C LEU A 206 -3.66 3.95 -1.74
N SER A 207 -2.60 4.73 -1.95
CA SER A 207 -2.26 5.28 -3.25
C SER A 207 -0.81 4.98 -3.62
N ARG A 208 -0.56 4.92 -4.92
CA ARG A 208 0.75 4.67 -5.53
C ARG A 208 1.18 5.88 -6.34
N TYR A 209 2.36 6.39 -6.07
CA TYR A 209 3.01 7.41 -6.87
C TYR A 209 4.11 6.79 -7.72
N ARG A 210 4.25 7.29 -8.96
CA ARG A 210 5.24 6.88 -9.94
C ARG A 210 6.01 8.10 -10.42
N LEU A 211 7.34 8.09 -10.25
CA LEU A 211 8.25 9.05 -10.87
C LEU A 211 9.10 8.34 -11.91
N SER A 212 8.59 8.28 -13.14
CA SER A 212 9.30 7.73 -14.30
C SER A 212 10.25 8.76 -14.91
N GLN A 213 11.25 8.31 -15.68
CA GLN A 213 12.16 9.22 -16.37
C GLN A 213 11.44 10.07 -17.42
N PHE A 214 10.56 9.45 -18.21
CA PHE A 214 9.84 10.08 -19.32
C PHE A 214 8.33 10.02 -19.08
N SER A 215 7.62 11.00 -19.61
CA SER A 215 6.16 10.99 -19.67
C SER A 215 5.67 10.13 -20.84
N GLU A 216 4.38 9.78 -20.83
CA GLU A 216 3.73 9.11 -21.96
C GLU A 216 3.58 10.06 -23.17
N SER A 217 3.56 11.36 -22.94
CA SER A 217 3.48 12.42 -23.96
C SER A 217 4.86 12.85 -24.47
N PHE A 218 5.78 11.91 -24.58
CA PHE A 218 7.18 12.16 -24.96
C PHE A 218 7.27 12.75 -26.38
N ASP A 219 7.95 13.90 -26.52
CA ASP A 219 8.32 14.48 -27.80
C ASP A 219 9.75 14.02 -28.19
N PRO A 220 9.91 13.21 -29.25
CA PRO A 220 11.23 12.75 -29.68
C PRO A 220 12.13 13.87 -30.21
N ALA A 221 11.58 15.01 -30.64
CA ALA A 221 12.39 16.15 -31.08
C ALA A 221 12.99 16.91 -29.88
N ASN A 222 12.29 16.91 -28.75
CA ASN A 222 12.69 17.58 -27.51
C ASN A 222 12.50 16.64 -26.32
N PRO A 223 13.36 15.62 -26.18
CA PRO A 223 13.25 14.66 -25.10
C PRO A 223 13.42 15.39 -23.77
N THR A 224 12.34 15.44 -23.00
CA THR A 224 12.34 16.05 -21.67
C THR A 224 12.09 14.97 -20.64
N THR A 225 12.89 14.97 -19.59
CA THR A 225 12.65 14.13 -18.42
C THR A 225 11.55 14.74 -17.57
N ASN A 226 10.82 13.90 -16.84
CA ASN A 226 9.84 14.38 -15.88
C ASN A 226 10.51 15.30 -14.85
N THR A 227 9.81 16.37 -14.48
CA THR A 227 10.30 17.32 -13.49
C THR A 227 10.71 16.59 -12.22
N GLY A 228 11.90 16.91 -11.72
CA GLY A 228 12.45 16.36 -10.49
C GLY A 228 12.96 14.92 -10.55
N TRP A 229 12.87 14.27 -11.71
CA TRP A 229 13.58 13.01 -11.95
C TRP A 229 15.08 13.27 -12.12
N VAL A 230 15.89 12.45 -11.46
CA VAL A 230 17.36 12.43 -11.53
C VAL A 230 17.77 10.97 -11.67
N ASN A 231 18.74 10.69 -12.54
CA ASN A 231 19.23 9.32 -12.70
C ASN A 231 20.02 8.89 -11.46
N PRO A 232 19.57 7.87 -10.69
CA PRO A 232 20.28 7.42 -9.49
C PRO A 232 21.66 6.80 -9.78
N LYS A 233 21.96 6.51 -11.06
CA LYS A 233 23.23 5.96 -11.54
C LYS A 233 23.88 6.87 -12.59
N GLU A 234 23.67 8.19 -12.48
CA GLU A 234 24.28 9.17 -13.38
C GLU A 234 25.82 9.12 -13.33
N THR A 235 26.37 8.97 -12.13
CA THR A 235 27.81 8.84 -11.89
C THR A 235 28.13 7.48 -11.27
N VAL A 236 29.37 7.03 -11.42
CA VAL A 236 29.85 5.76 -10.82
C VAL A 236 29.78 5.75 -9.30
N THR A 237 29.82 6.93 -8.66
CA THR A 237 29.77 7.09 -7.21
C THR A 237 28.35 7.29 -6.68
N SER A 238 27.42 7.78 -7.51
CA SER A 238 26.01 7.95 -7.11
C SER A 238 25.27 6.61 -7.12
N GLY A 239 24.44 6.39 -6.12
CA GLY A 239 23.56 5.23 -6.02
C GLY A 239 22.13 5.61 -5.70
N PHE A 240 21.26 4.60 -5.72
CA PHE A 240 19.85 4.75 -5.33
C PHE A 240 19.69 5.33 -3.93
N LEU A 241 20.61 4.98 -3.02
CA LEU A 241 20.56 5.44 -1.64
C LEU A 241 20.68 6.96 -1.51
N GLN A 242 21.62 7.55 -2.24
CA GLN A 242 21.98 8.98 -2.17
C GLN A 242 21.03 9.86 -2.99
N TRP A 243 20.12 9.26 -3.76
CA TRP A 243 19.23 10.00 -4.64
C TRP A 243 18.49 11.13 -3.89
N PRO A 244 18.43 12.36 -4.44
CA PRO A 244 18.84 12.78 -5.79
C PRO A 244 20.22 13.46 -5.85
N TYR A 245 21.14 13.16 -4.93
CA TYR A 245 22.48 13.74 -4.96
C TYR A 245 23.38 12.98 -5.93
N ILE A 246 24.20 13.72 -6.67
CA ILE A 246 25.27 13.20 -7.52
C ILE A 246 26.60 13.83 -7.12
N VAL A 247 27.71 13.14 -7.37
CA VAL A 247 29.05 13.71 -7.16
C VAL A 247 29.48 14.40 -8.44
N ASP A 248 29.69 15.71 -8.38
CA ASP A 248 30.18 16.47 -9.53
C ASP A 248 31.62 16.02 -9.84
N VAL A 249 31.86 15.63 -11.09
CA VAL A 249 33.15 15.08 -11.54
C VAL A 249 34.29 16.11 -11.53
N ASN A 250 33.98 17.40 -11.56
CA ASN A 250 34.97 18.48 -11.58
C ASN A 250 35.33 18.94 -10.17
N THR A 251 34.35 18.99 -9.27
CA THR A 251 34.55 19.47 -7.89
C THR A 251 34.72 18.35 -6.86
N GLY A 252 34.40 17.11 -7.24
CA GLY A 252 34.37 15.95 -6.34
C GLY A 252 33.36 16.08 -5.20
N SER A 253 32.48 17.10 -5.25
CA SER A 253 31.56 17.43 -4.17
C SER A 253 30.15 16.95 -4.50
N PRO A 254 29.44 16.34 -3.55
CA PRO A 254 28.06 15.92 -3.76
C PRO A 254 27.13 17.13 -3.80
N ALA A 255 26.30 17.20 -4.84
CA ALA A 255 25.32 18.23 -5.04
C ALA A 255 23.95 17.61 -5.34
N ASN A 256 22.89 18.28 -4.90
CA ASN A 256 21.52 17.89 -5.23
C ASN A 256 21.23 18.21 -6.70
N ALA A 257 21.22 17.19 -7.56
CA ALA A 257 20.95 17.36 -9.00
C ALA A 257 19.49 17.75 -9.30
N GLN A 258 18.57 17.50 -8.37
CA GLN A 258 17.18 17.94 -8.49
C GLN A 258 17.04 19.47 -8.33
N GLY A 259 18.01 20.10 -7.66
CA GLY A 259 17.95 21.53 -7.30
C GLY A 259 16.66 21.85 -6.53
N SER A 260 15.93 22.88 -7.00
CA SER A 260 14.62 23.28 -6.48
C SER A 260 13.43 22.64 -7.21
N ASN A 261 13.67 21.87 -8.28
CA ASN A 261 12.61 21.34 -9.16
C ASN A 261 12.08 20.04 -8.59
N ARG A 262 11.17 20.12 -7.62
CA ARG A 262 10.55 18.93 -7.04
C ARG A 262 9.67 18.20 -8.04
N PRO A 263 9.53 16.86 -7.90
CA PRO A 263 8.62 16.09 -8.72
C PRO A 263 7.19 16.56 -8.56
N THR A 264 6.42 16.45 -9.63
CA THR A 264 5.00 16.76 -9.66
C THR A 264 4.20 15.49 -9.91
N GLY A 265 2.87 15.60 -9.91
CA GLY A 265 1.96 14.49 -10.14
C GLY A 265 1.22 14.05 -8.87
N SER A 266 0.06 13.45 -9.09
CA SER A 266 -0.79 12.91 -8.02
C SER A 266 -0.62 11.40 -7.92
N PRO A 267 -0.54 10.85 -6.69
CA PRO A 267 -0.64 9.40 -6.49
C PRO A 267 -1.96 8.84 -7.06
N GLU A 268 -1.89 7.67 -7.69
CA GLU A 268 -3.03 6.91 -8.20
C GLU A 268 -3.65 6.08 -7.06
N ALA A 269 -4.98 6.03 -7.00
CA ALA A 269 -5.70 5.26 -6.00
C ALA A 269 -5.60 3.74 -6.29
N LEU A 270 -5.26 2.95 -5.28
CA LEU A 270 -5.32 1.48 -5.37
C LEU A 270 -6.52 0.91 -4.63
N VAL A 271 -6.76 1.36 -3.41
CA VAL A 271 -7.88 0.86 -2.60
C VAL A 271 -8.31 1.85 -1.52
N ASP A 272 -9.60 1.91 -1.26
CA ASP A 272 -10.27 2.99 -0.53
C ASP A 272 -10.59 2.70 0.94
N PHE A 273 -10.38 1.46 1.39
CA PHE A 273 -10.83 0.95 2.68
C PHE A 273 -9.65 0.43 3.51
N VAL A 274 -8.66 1.32 3.74
CA VAL A 274 -7.46 1.04 4.53
C VAL A 274 -7.57 1.67 5.90
N ASP A 275 -7.02 1.03 6.92
CA ASP A 275 -6.98 1.62 8.26
C ASP A 275 -5.96 2.78 8.31
N ASN A 276 -6.29 3.83 9.06
CA ASN A 276 -5.43 5.01 9.19
C ASN A 276 -4.71 5.08 10.55
N GLY A 277 -4.91 4.10 11.44
CA GLY A 277 -4.26 4.10 12.74
C GLY A 277 -4.84 3.15 13.80
N LEU A 278 -3.98 2.61 14.67
CA LEU A 278 -4.37 2.04 15.99
C LEU A 278 -4.43 3.12 17.09
N PRO A 279 -5.38 3.06 18.05
CA PRO A 279 -5.31 3.91 19.25
C PRO A 279 -4.10 3.54 20.10
N THR A 280 -3.31 4.54 20.49
CA THR A 280 -2.22 4.42 21.49
C THR A 280 -2.71 4.43 22.93
N SER A 281 -4.03 4.55 23.16
CA SER A 281 -4.61 4.77 24.50
C SER A 281 -4.91 3.49 25.31
N ARG A 282 -4.72 2.28 24.77
CA ARG A 282 -4.81 1.08 25.62
C ARG A 282 -3.42 0.66 26.05
N THR A 283 -3.13 0.89 27.33
CA THR A 283 -2.14 0.12 28.09
C THR A 283 -2.48 -1.38 27.97
N PRO A 284 -1.50 -2.24 27.66
CA PRO A 284 -0.09 -1.93 27.45
C PRO A 284 0.13 -1.34 26.06
N LYS A 285 0.99 -0.31 26.02
CA LYS A 285 1.58 0.33 24.84
C LYS A 285 1.67 -0.72 23.73
N ALA A 286 0.82 -0.63 22.70
CA ALA A 286 0.84 -1.60 21.62
C ALA A 286 2.25 -1.59 21.06
N GLU A 287 3.01 -2.66 21.30
CA GLU A 287 4.33 -2.79 20.71
C GLU A 287 4.14 -2.68 19.20
N PRO A 288 4.94 -1.85 18.51
CA PRO A 288 4.90 -1.83 17.06
C PRO A 288 5.06 -3.28 16.59
N PRO A 289 4.26 -3.72 15.60
CA PRO A 289 4.35 -5.09 15.10
C PRO A 289 5.82 -5.38 14.77
N ALA A 290 6.43 -6.24 15.58
CA ALA A 290 7.84 -6.54 15.46
C ALA A 290 8.04 -7.28 14.14
N CYS A 291 8.93 -6.77 13.30
CA CYS A 291 9.40 -7.52 12.16
C CYS A 291 10.30 -8.63 12.73
N ALA A 292 9.73 -9.83 12.86
CA ALA A 292 10.46 -10.96 13.42
C ALA A 292 11.70 -11.22 12.54
N ASN A 293 12.88 -11.13 13.14
CA ASN A 293 14.11 -11.58 12.52
C ASN A 293 14.38 -13.04 12.94
N PRO A 294 14.07 -14.03 12.09
CA PRO A 294 14.30 -15.43 12.44
C PRO A 294 15.79 -15.78 12.59
N ALA A 295 16.71 -14.95 12.06
CA ALA A 295 18.14 -15.26 12.03
C ALA A 295 18.93 -14.73 13.24
N SER A 296 18.50 -13.63 13.87
CA SER A 296 19.26 -12.98 14.95
C SER A 296 18.49 -12.86 16.27
N GLY A 297 17.17 -13.10 16.27
CA GLY A 297 16.32 -12.76 17.41
C GLY A 297 16.18 -11.25 17.67
N LEU A 298 16.83 -10.38 16.88
CA LEU A 298 16.75 -8.92 17.01
C LEU A 298 15.60 -8.36 16.16
N GLN A 299 14.68 -7.62 16.78
CA GLN A 299 13.56 -6.99 16.07
C GLN A 299 14.08 -5.87 15.15
N THR A 300 13.80 -5.97 13.85
CA THR A 300 14.00 -4.82 12.94
C THR A 300 12.78 -3.90 13.06
N VAL A 301 13.03 -2.60 13.20
CA VAL A 301 11.96 -1.61 13.32
C VAL A 301 11.27 -1.45 11.95
N PRO A 302 9.94 -1.41 11.87
CA PRO A 302 9.28 -1.23 10.58
C PRO A 302 9.60 0.14 10.00
N THR A 303 9.60 0.22 8.66
CA THR A 303 9.68 1.42 7.85
C THR A 303 8.51 2.33 8.17
N PHE A 304 8.78 3.37 8.93
CA PHE A 304 7.94 4.56 9.06
C PHE A 304 8.82 5.77 8.81
N PRO A 305 8.31 6.87 8.25
CA PRO A 305 9.05 8.11 8.28
C PRO A 305 9.24 8.51 9.75
N PHE A 306 10.45 8.31 10.28
CA PHE A 306 10.81 8.72 11.63
C PHE A 306 11.05 10.21 11.63
N THR A 307 10.40 10.93 12.55
CA THR A 307 10.71 12.33 12.83
C THR A 307 11.83 12.49 13.86
N ASP A 308 12.28 11.40 14.48
CA ASP A 308 13.34 11.41 15.49
C ASP A 308 14.51 10.50 15.08
N VAL A 309 15.72 11.06 15.06
CA VAL A 309 17.00 10.40 14.82
C VAL A 309 17.30 9.25 15.79
N ASN A 310 16.58 9.18 16.91
CA ASN A 310 16.77 8.15 17.94
C ASN A 310 16.11 6.80 17.63
N ASN A 311 15.53 6.59 16.43
CA ASN A 311 14.77 5.38 16.07
C ASN A 311 13.63 5.04 17.05
N GLN A 312 13.18 6.01 17.86
CA GLN A 312 12.11 5.79 18.80
C GLN A 312 10.78 5.93 18.08
N PHE A 313 10.01 4.84 18.08
CA PHE A 313 8.60 4.92 17.71
C PHE A 313 7.94 5.96 18.61
N PRO A 314 7.28 7.01 18.08
CA PRO A 314 6.65 7.99 18.93
C PRO A 314 5.65 7.23 19.81
N ALA A 315 5.78 7.35 21.14
CA ALA A 315 4.97 6.59 22.09
C ALA A 315 3.45 6.77 21.89
N SER A 316 3.05 7.79 21.13
CA SER A 316 1.68 8.18 20.80
C SER A 316 1.28 7.99 19.33
N ALA A 317 2.17 7.50 18.44
CA ALA A 317 1.85 7.38 17.03
C ALA A 317 0.97 6.16 16.74
N ALA A 318 -0.10 6.38 15.99
CA ALA A 318 -0.97 5.31 15.53
C ALA A 318 -0.23 4.46 14.48
N ILE A 319 -0.29 3.13 14.59
CA ILE A 319 0.26 2.24 13.57
C ILE A 319 -0.63 2.35 12.31
N PRO A 320 -0.10 2.81 11.17
CA PRO A 320 -0.87 2.95 9.94
C PRO A 320 -1.32 1.59 9.40
N GLY A 321 -2.38 1.57 8.60
CA GLY A 321 -2.87 0.35 7.97
C GLY A 321 -1.96 -0.21 6.90
N LEU A 322 -0.86 0.47 6.53
CA LEU A 322 0.21 -0.08 5.70
C LEU A 322 1.54 0.15 6.42
N PHE A 323 2.36 -0.88 6.50
CA PHE A 323 3.76 -0.74 6.93
C PHE A 323 4.63 -1.81 6.28
N ALA A 324 5.90 -1.50 6.11
CA ALA A 324 6.88 -2.41 5.56
C ALA A 324 8.05 -2.58 6.53
N CYS A 325 8.79 -3.67 6.44
CA CYS A 325 10.06 -3.87 7.12
C CYS A 325 11.10 -4.17 6.06
N VAL A 326 12.18 -3.41 6.03
CA VAL A 326 13.24 -3.58 5.03
C VAL A 326 14.50 -4.03 5.74
N ARG A 327 15.08 -5.14 5.29
CA ARG A 327 16.33 -5.70 5.81
C ARG A 327 17.42 -5.68 4.73
N GLY A 328 18.68 -5.64 5.17
CA GLY A 328 19.85 -5.65 4.28
C GLY A 328 20.40 -4.26 3.93
N ASN A 329 20.18 -3.25 4.78
CA ASN A 329 20.65 -1.89 4.53
C ASN A 329 21.89 -1.48 5.36
N LEU A 330 22.69 -0.61 4.75
CA LEU A 330 24.09 -0.26 5.07
C LEU A 330 24.31 0.83 6.15
N TYR A 331 23.26 1.34 6.81
CA TYR A 331 23.35 2.59 7.61
C TYR A 331 24.13 2.53 8.92
N THR A 332 24.82 1.43 9.22
CA THR A 332 25.55 1.30 10.47
C THR A 332 27.00 0.94 10.21
N SER A 333 27.86 1.94 10.34
CA SER A 333 29.32 1.80 10.28
C SER A 333 29.95 1.13 11.51
N THR A 334 29.20 0.52 12.43
CA THR A 334 29.82 -0.07 13.64
C THR A 334 29.18 -1.33 14.25
N ALA A 335 27.96 -1.75 13.86
CA ALA A 335 27.23 -2.78 14.65
C ALA A 335 26.69 -3.99 13.87
N LEU A 336 26.76 -4.00 12.53
CA LEU A 336 26.35 -5.16 11.74
C LEU A 336 27.58 -5.79 11.06
N PRO A 337 27.79 -7.12 11.19
CA PRO A 337 28.91 -7.79 10.56
C PRO A 337 28.89 -7.54 9.04
N ALA A 338 30.06 -7.22 8.48
CA ALA A 338 30.27 -6.82 7.08
C ALA A 338 29.72 -7.81 6.03
N THR A 339 29.33 -9.02 6.45
CA THR A 339 28.78 -10.08 5.59
C THR A 339 27.33 -9.86 5.13
N GLU A 340 26.58 -8.91 5.70
CA GLU A 340 25.21 -8.56 5.27
C GLU A 340 25.14 -7.28 4.40
N GLN A 341 26.29 -6.66 4.11
CA GLN A 341 26.37 -5.30 3.57
C GLN A 341 26.18 -5.18 2.04
N THR A 342 25.98 -6.28 1.31
CA THR A 342 25.96 -6.27 -0.17
C THR A 342 24.93 -7.22 -0.80
N VAL A 343 23.93 -7.69 -0.05
CA VAL A 343 23.09 -8.83 -0.49
C VAL A 343 21.60 -8.53 -0.35
N ASN A 344 20.84 -8.92 -1.39
CA ASN A 344 19.37 -9.10 -1.48
C ASN A 344 18.56 -8.51 -0.31
N GLN A 345 17.81 -7.43 -0.55
CA GLN A 345 16.99 -6.87 0.51
C GLN A 345 15.75 -7.75 0.75
N GLU A 346 15.41 -7.93 2.01
CA GLU A 346 14.19 -8.64 2.37
C GLU A 346 13.15 -7.63 2.84
N VAL A 347 12.00 -7.63 2.18
CA VAL A 347 10.90 -6.72 2.47
C VAL A 347 9.69 -7.51 2.96
N GLN A 348 9.26 -7.23 4.18
CA GLN A 348 8.00 -7.72 4.72
C GLN A 348 6.98 -6.59 4.67
N VAL A 349 5.88 -6.74 3.94
CA VAL A 349 4.80 -5.74 3.87
C VAL A 349 3.58 -6.27 4.59
N THR A 350 2.95 -5.41 5.39
CA THR A 350 1.68 -5.69 6.05
C THR A 350 0.65 -4.63 5.69
N LEU A 351 -0.56 -5.08 5.33
CA LEU A 351 -1.69 -4.23 4.98
C LEU A 351 -2.91 -4.62 5.83
N ILE A 352 -3.59 -3.61 6.37
CA ILE A 352 -4.73 -3.73 7.27
C ILE A 352 -5.87 -2.91 6.68
N GLY A 353 -6.92 -3.60 6.26
CA GLY A 353 -8.15 -2.97 5.78
C GLY A 353 -9.07 -2.53 6.91
N ASN A 354 -9.97 -1.60 6.60
CA ASN A 354 -11.03 -1.15 7.48
C ASN A 354 -12.34 -0.93 6.69
N VAL A 355 -13.40 -1.65 7.06
CA VAL A 355 -14.72 -1.61 6.40
C VAL A 355 -15.58 -0.41 6.80
N ASP A 356 -15.10 0.46 7.70
CA ASP A 356 -15.80 1.70 8.06
C ASP A 356 -16.14 2.50 6.78
N GLY A 357 -17.40 2.93 6.67
CA GLY A 357 -17.95 3.59 5.47
C GLY A 357 -18.70 2.65 4.52
N ARG A 358 -18.64 1.32 4.71
CA ARG A 358 -19.47 0.35 4.00
C ARG A 358 -20.85 0.18 4.67
N GLY A 359 -21.78 -0.46 3.96
CA GLY A 359 -23.09 -0.84 4.50
C GLY A 359 -22.94 -1.71 5.76
N GLY A 360 -23.63 -1.35 6.85
CA GLY A 360 -23.50 -2.03 8.15
C GLY A 360 -22.34 -1.54 9.03
N PHE A 361 -21.47 -0.65 8.51
CA PHE A 361 -20.35 -0.06 9.23
C PHE A 361 -20.31 1.46 9.05
N PRO A 362 -21.21 2.23 9.70
CA PRO A 362 -21.16 3.69 9.62
C PRO A 362 -19.84 4.21 10.20
N ILE A 363 -19.23 5.19 9.55
CA ILE A 363 -18.04 5.88 10.09
C ILE A 363 -18.48 6.60 11.36
N LYS A 364 -18.06 6.10 12.51
CA LYS A 364 -18.29 6.80 13.77
C LYS A 364 -17.26 7.93 13.85
N ASN A 365 -17.70 9.17 13.65
CA ASN A 365 -16.90 10.38 13.81
C ASN A 365 -16.49 10.67 15.27
N THR A 366 -16.75 9.74 16.18
CA THR A 366 -16.08 9.76 17.48
C THR A 366 -14.60 9.56 17.20
N GLY A 367 -13.72 10.44 17.68
CA GLY A 367 -12.25 10.29 17.60
C GLY A 367 -11.67 9.00 18.21
N ASN A 368 -12.53 8.02 18.50
CA ASN A 368 -12.26 6.68 18.97
C ASN A 368 -12.31 5.71 17.78
N TYR A 369 -11.12 5.32 17.37
CA TYR A 369 -10.78 4.18 16.52
C TYR A 369 -11.75 3.00 16.66
N SER A 370 -12.44 2.63 15.58
CA SER A 370 -13.33 1.46 15.55
C SER A 370 -12.53 0.20 15.22
N VAL A 371 -12.29 -0.64 16.24
CA VAL A 371 -11.71 -1.99 16.02
C VAL A 371 -12.72 -2.90 15.29
N SER A 372 -14.02 -2.62 15.42
CA SER A 372 -15.10 -3.43 14.86
C SER A 372 -15.13 -3.45 13.32
N GLY A 373 -14.56 -2.42 12.69
CA GLY A 373 -14.44 -2.30 11.23
C GLY A 373 -13.19 -2.96 10.67
N ARG A 374 -12.30 -3.53 11.49
CA ARG A 374 -11.06 -4.11 10.96
C ARG A 374 -11.27 -5.46 10.32
N VAL A 375 -10.56 -5.66 9.22
CA VAL A 375 -10.35 -6.97 8.62
C VAL A 375 -8.97 -7.48 8.98
N PHE A 376 -8.76 -8.79 8.81
CA PHE A 376 -7.50 -9.45 9.14
C PHE A 376 -6.32 -8.82 8.37
N PRO A 377 -5.17 -8.60 9.04
CA PRO A 377 -3.97 -8.12 8.38
C PRO A 377 -3.52 -9.12 7.32
N LEU A 378 -3.18 -8.61 6.15
CA LEU A 378 -2.48 -9.38 5.11
C LEU A 378 -1.00 -9.09 5.21
N GLN A 379 -0.18 -10.13 5.10
CA GLN A 379 1.26 -10.01 5.15
C GLN A 379 1.89 -10.74 3.96
N THR A 380 2.91 -10.13 3.37
CA THR A 380 3.75 -10.75 2.35
C THR A 380 5.22 -10.51 2.67
N ARG A 381 6.08 -11.42 2.22
CA ARG A 381 7.52 -11.34 2.39
C ARG A 381 8.18 -11.58 1.05
N ILE A 382 8.97 -10.61 0.60
CA ILE A 382 9.65 -10.63 -0.70
C ILE A 382 11.14 -10.49 -0.44
N MET A 383 11.94 -11.30 -1.14
CA MET A 383 13.38 -11.09 -1.23
C MET A 383 13.65 -10.42 -2.58
N THR A 384 14.05 -9.16 -2.56
CA THR A 384 14.47 -8.44 -3.75
C THR A 384 15.89 -8.89 -4.10
N ARG A 385 16.11 -9.18 -5.38
CA ARG A 385 17.43 -9.59 -5.89
C ARG A 385 17.97 -8.45 -6.73
N GLY A 386 18.59 -7.47 -6.07
CA GLY A 386 19.40 -6.48 -6.76
C GLY A 386 20.62 -7.17 -7.39
N ILE A 387 20.77 -7.07 -8.71
CA ILE A 387 21.93 -7.61 -9.44
C ILE A 387 23.05 -6.55 -9.56
N LEU A 388 22.76 -5.29 -9.25
CA LEU A 388 23.71 -4.19 -9.45
C LEU A 388 24.64 -4.03 -8.24
N GLU A 389 25.95 -4.11 -8.50
CA GLU A 389 27.05 -3.90 -7.55
C GLU A 389 27.04 -4.83 -6.33
N LYS A 390 27.00 -6.15 -6.59
CA LYS A 390 27.64 -7.11 -5.68
C LYS A 390 29.15 -6.97 -5.82
N GLY A 391 29.73 -6.03 -5.06
CA GLY A 391 31.17 -5.87 -4.82
C GLY A 391 32.07 -5.99 -6.05
N SER A 392 32.38 -4.87 -6.70
CA SER A 392 33.70 -4.78 -7.33
C SER A 392 34.71 -4.50 -6.22
N ASP A 393 35.30 -5.56 -5.68
CA ASP A 393 36.62 -5.52 -5.04
C ASP A 393 37.70 -5.18 -6.09
#